data_AF-F8CPN7-F1
#
_entry.id   AF-F8CPN7-F1
#
_cell.length_a   1.000
_cell.length_b   1.000
_cell.length_c   1.000
_cell.angle_alpha   90.00
_cell.angle_beta   90.00
_cell.angle_gamma   90.00
#
_symmetry.space_group_name_H-M   'P 1'
#
loop_
_entity.id
_entity.type
_entity.pdbx_description
1 polymer ?
#
loop_
_entity_poly.entity_id
_entity_poly.type
_entity_poly.pdbx_seq_one_letter_code
_entity_poly.pdbx_strand_id
1 'polypeptide(L)' 'MSGPSFFQTYMGQRFYESTMPSLVRELKRLNDNLERLVPMAEQLAGQQPPSSAEPTTTEGAGEP' A
#
# COMPACT_ATOMS: atom_id res chain seq x y z
N MET A 1 27.55 -37.00 -1.06
CA MET A 1 28.14 -35.72 -0.62
C MET A 1 27.24 -34.60 -1.14
N SER A 2 26.78 -33.69 -0.29
CA SER A 2 25.99 -32.54 -0.72
C SER A 2 26.91 -31.51 -1.37
N GLY A 3 26.52 -30.99 -2.53
CA GLY A 3 27.27 -29.95 -3.25
C GLY A 3 27.37 -28.63 -2.47
N PRO A 4 28.08 -27.63 -3.03
CA PRO A 4 28.21 -26.32 -2.40
C PRO A 4 26.84 -25.64 -2.24
N SER A 5 26.68 -24.90 -1.15
CA SER A 5 25.47 -24.09 -0.93
C SER A 5 25.40 -22.94 -1.94
N PHE A 6 24.19 -22.46 -2.26
CA PHE A 6 23.98 -21.44 -3.30
C PHE A 6 24.88 -20.20 -3.14
N PHE A 7 24.97 -19.62 -1.94
CA PHE A 7 25.79 -18.43 -1.65
C PHE A 7 27.30 -18.66 -1.85
N GLN A 8 27.76 -19.91 -1.88
CA GLN A 8 29.16 -20.27 -2.14
C GLN A 8 29.46 -20.37 -3.63
N THR A 9 28.43 -20.46 -4.48
CA THR A 9 28.60 -20.47 -5.93
C THR A 9 28.90 -19.06 -6.45
N TYR A 10 29.61 -18.96 -7.58
CA TYR A 10 29.86 -17.67 -8.24
C TYR A 10 28.55 -16.93 -8.57
N MET A 11 27.50 -17.66 -8.97
CA MET A 11 26.18 -17.06 -9.21
C MET A 11 25.55 -16.51 -7.92
N GLY A 12 25.62 -17.26 -6.82
CA GLY A 12 25.07 -16.82 -5.53
C GLY A 12 25.81 -15.61 -4.97
N GLN A 13 27.14 -15.57 -5.07
CA GLN A 13 27.93 -14.40 -4.68
C GLN A 13 27.48 -13.15 -5.45
N ARG A 14 27.41 -13.22 -6.79
CA ARG A 14 26.92 -12.12 -7.63
C ARG A 14 25.51 -11.69 -7.26
N PHE A 15 24.61 -12.64 -6.99
CA PHE A 15 23.24 -12.35 -6.58
C PHE A 15 23.19 -11.53 -5.28
N TYR A 16 23.97 -11.90 -4.26
CA TYR A 16 24.00 -11.17 -2.99
C TYR A 16 24.77 -9.85 -3.07
N GLU A 17 25.79 -9.74 -3.91
CA GLU A 17 26.61 -8.54 -4.05
C GLU A 17 25.94 -7.46 -4.91
N SER A 18 25.13 -7.82 -5.91
CA SER A 18 24.55 -6.86 -6.86
C SER A 18 23.03 -6.87 -6.91
N THR A 19 22.42 -8.04 -7.07
CA THR A 19 20.97 -8.16 -7.27
C THR A 19 20.21 -7.81 -6.00
N MET A 20 20.59 -8.38 -4.85
CA MET A 20 19.91 -8.15 -3.57
C MET A 20 19.93 -6.67 -3.15
N PRO A 21 21.08 -5.96 -3.17
CA PRO A 21 21.10 -4.52 -2.87
C PRO A 21 20.24 -3.69 -3.82
N SER A 22 20.18 -4.07 -5.11
CA SER A 22 19.34 -3.39 -6.08
C SER A 22 17.85 -3.61 -5.80
N LEU A 23 17.46 -4.83 -5.45
CA LEU A 23 16.09 -5.15 -5.05
C LEU A 23 15.68 -4.37 -3.79
N VAL A 24 16.54 -4.30 -2.77
CA VAL A 24 16.27 -3.53 -1.54
C VAL A 24 16.10 -2.04 -1.84
N ARG A 25 16.89 -1.47 -2.76
CA ARG A 25 16.74 -0.08 -3.20
C ARG A 25 15.40 0.17 -3.87
N GLU A 26 14.97 -0.71 -4.77
CA GLU A 26 13.67 -0.57 -5.45
C GLU A 26 12.49 -0.78 -4.49
N LEU A 27 12.61 -1.72 -3.53
CA LEU A 27 11.60 -1.89 -2.47
C LEU A 27 11.46 -0.64 -1.60
N LYS A 28 12.58 -0.01 -1.23
CA LYS A 28 12.55 1.26 -0.50
C LYS A 28 11.86 2.35 -1.32
N ARG A 29 12.24 2.50 -2.60
CA ARG A 29 11.63 3.47 -3.51
C ARG A 29 10.13 3.27 -3.67
N LEU A 30 9.68 2.01 -3.72
CA LEU A 30 8.25 1.68 -3.76
C LEU A 30 7.55 2.17 -2.48
N ASN A 31 8.10 1.86 -1.30
CA ASN A 31 7.54 2.34 -0.03
C ASN A 31 7.49 3.88 0.02
N ASP A 32 8.57 4.55 -0.36
CA ASP A 32 8.62 6.03 -0.40
C ASP A 32 7.53 6.60 -1.32
N ASN A 33 7.22 5.93 -2.43
CA ASN A 33 6.14 6.35 -3.33
C ASN A 33 4.75 6.10 -2.73
N LEU A 34 4.55 4.96 -2.05
CA LEU A 34 3.30 4.66 -1.37
C LEU A 34 3.02 5.66 -0.24
N GLU A 35 4.03 5.98 0.57
CA GLU A 35 3.92 6.99 1.63
C GLU A 35 3.52 8.37 1.09
N ARG A 36 3.93 8.73 -0.12
CA ARG A 36 3.49 9.98 -0.77
C ARG A 36 2.07 9.91 -1.32
N LEU A 37 1.62 8.73 -1.75
CA LEU A 37 0.29 8.52 -2.33
C LEU A 37 -0.81 8.42 -1.26
N VAL A 38 -0.53 7.82 -0.11
CA VAL A 38 -1.48 7.68 1.01
C VAL A 38 -2.17 9.00 1.38
N PRO A 39 -1.47 10.11 1.66
CA PRO A 39 -2.14 11.36 2.03
C PRO A 39 -3.00 11.95 0.89
N MET A 40 -2.63 11.71 -0.37
CA MET A 40 -3.44 12.12 -1.52
C MET A 40 -4.73 11.31 -1.60
N ALA A 41 -4.65 10.00 -1.33
CA ALA A 41 -5.81 9.12 -1.28
C ALA A 41 -6.75 9.49 -0.11
N GLU A 42 -6.21 9.80 1.06
CA GLU A 42 -6.97 10.26 2.22
C GLU A 42 -7.71 11.58 1.94
N GLN A 43 -7.05 12.54 1.29
CA GLN A 43 -7.66 13.81 0.89
C GLN A 43 -8.80 13.60 -0.11
N LEU A 44 -8.62 12.72 -1.09
CA LEU A 44 -9.65 12.41 -2.07
C LEU A 44 -10.85 11.69 -1.41
N ALA A 45 -10.59 10.75 -0.50
CA ALA A 45 -11.63 10.06 0.25
C ALA A 45 -12.41 11.00 1.19
N GLY A 46 -11.73 11.95 1.82
CA GLY A 46 -12.34 13.00 2.66
C GLY A 46 -13.09 14.08 1.87
N GLN A 47 -12.89 14.16 0.56
CA GLN A 47 -13.60 15.07 -0.34
C GLN A 47 -14.93 14.52 -0.86
N GLN A 48 -15.34 13.30 -0.48
CA GLN A 48 -16.72 12.84 -0.71
C GLN A 48 -17.67 13.81 -0.01
N PRO A 49 -18.46 14.64 -0.72
CA PRO A 49 -19.49 15.43 -0.07
C PRO A 49 -20.45 14.44 0.60
N PRO A 50 -21.03 14.75 1.77
CA PRO A 50 -22.19 14.01 2.22
C PRO A 50 -23.20 14.07 1.07
N SER A 51 -23.44 12.91 0.45
CA SER A 51 -24.45 12.76 -0.59
C SER A 51 -25.73 13.35 -0.03
N SER A 52 -26.13 14.46 -0.63
CA SER A 52 -27.40 15.13 -0.37
C SER A 52 -28.51 14.12 -0.70
N ALA A 53 -28.92 13.35 0.30
CA ALA A 53 -30.18 12.64 0.34
C ALA A 53 -30.85 13.10 1.63
N GLU A 54 -31.93 13.83 1.41
CA GLU A 54 -32.65 14.71 2.32
C GLU A 54 -33.13 14.04 3.63
N PRO A 55 -33.42 14.84 4.66
CA PRO A 55 -33.93 14.35 5.94
C PRO A 55 -35.37 13.84 5.73
N THR A 56 -35.63 12.57 6.00
CA THR A 56 -37.00 12.08 6.07
C THR A 56 -37.72 12.81 7.20
N THR A 57 -38.60 13.72 6.80
CA THR A 57 -39.57 14.44 7.60
C THR A 57 -40.16 13.53 8.67
N THR A 58 -39.96 13.92 9.93
CA THR A 58 -40.78 13.45 11.05
C THR A 58 -42.17 14.03 10.85
N GLU A 59 -43.01 13.31 10.12
CA GLU A 59 -44.44 13.58 10.07
C GLU A 59 -45.08 12.86 11.25
N GLY A 60 -45.37 13.62 12.31
CA GLY A 60 -46.13 13.13 13.43
C GLY A 60 -47.56 12.78 12.99
N ALA A 61 -48.01 11.59 13.36
CA ALA A 61 -49.42 11.32 13.57
C ALA A 61 -49.53 10.39 14.77
N GLY A 62 -49.82 10.98 15.93
CA GLY A 62 -50.26 10.23 17.09
C GLY A 62 -51.63 9.58 16.82
N GLU A 63 -51.78 8.39 17.38
CA GLU A 63 -53.05 7.81 17.82
C GLU A 63 -53.91 8.85 18.59
N PRO A 64 -55.26 8.76 18.55
CA PRO A 64 -56.02 7.57 18.97
C PRO A 64 -57.12 7.06 18.02
#